data_AF-A0A849R8E3-F1
#
_entry.id   AF-A0A849R8E3-F1
#
_cell.length_a   1.000
_cell.length_b   1.000
_cell.length_c   1.000
_cell.angle_alpha   90.00
_cell.angle_beta   90.00
_cell.angle_gamma   90.00
#
_symmetry.space_group_name_H-M   'P 1'
#
loop_
_entity.id
_entity.type
_entity.pdbx_description
1 polymer ?
#
loop_
_entity_poly.entity_id
_entity_poly.type
_entity_poly.pdbx_seq_one_letter_code
_entity_poly.pdbx_strand_id
1 'polypeptide(L)'
;MKIKDLVLFLFMIVVSGCVTGNSIVSSDKIKFAKCLSENNATMYGAYWCSHCQSQKELFGDVVQFINYVDCTEETIECENAGVRGYPTGIIGEQHLEGAQSFSTLSKLTGC
;
A
#
# COMPACT_ATOMS: atom_id res chain seq x y z
N MET A 1 -22.53 -0.51 -51.16
CA MET A 1 -22.08 -0.32 -49.77
C MET A 1 -23.17 0.46 -49.04
N LYS A 2 -23.96 -0.17 -48.17
CA LYS A 2 -25.16 0.47 -47.60
C LYS A 2 -24.80 1.14 -46.28
N ILE A 3 -25.37 2.31 -45.99
CA ILE A 3 -25.14 3.11 -44.76
C ILE A 3 -25.21 2.28 -43.47
N LYS A 4 -26.06 1.25 -43.45
CA LYS A 4 -26.17 0.27 -42.36
C LYS A 4 -24.91 -0.55 -42.08
N ASP A 5 -24.10 -0.81 -43.10
CA ASP A 5 -22.82 -1.55 -42.97
C ASP A 5 -21.73 -0.64 -42.32
N LEU A 6 -21.82 0.67 -42.53
CA LEU A 6 -20.92 1.68 -41.94
C LEU A 6 -21.26 1.95 -40.45
N VAL A 7 -22.56 1.91 -40.10
CA VAL A 7 -23.03 2.06 -38.72
C VAL A 7 -22.69 0.84 -37.87
N LEU A 8 -22.74 -0.38 -38.43
CA LEU A 8 -22.31 -1.59 -37.74
C LEU A 8 -20.79 -1.61 -37.45
N PHE A 9 -19.98 -1.08 -38.36
CA PHE A 9 -18.53 -1.00 -38.18
C PHE A 9 -18.11 0.01 -37.10
N LEU A 10 -18.82 1.14 -37.01
CA LEU A 10 -18.59 2.15 -35.97
C LEU A 10 -18.96 1.64 -34.56
N PHE A 11 -19.96 0.77 -34.44
CA PHE A 11 -20.37 0.22 -33.14
C PHE A 11 -19.38 -0.82 -32.58
N MET A 12 -18.67 -1.56 -33.44
CA MET A 12 -17.62 -2.53 -33.05
C MET A 12 -16.34 -1.88 -32.51
N ILE A 13 -16.01 -0.65 -32.95
CA ILE A 13 -14.81 0.06 -32.49
C ILE A 13 -14.97 0.54 -31.03
N VAL A 14 -16.20 0.87 -30.61
CA VAL A 14 -16.48 1.37 -29.25
C VAL A 14 -16.38 0.25 -28.19
N VAL A 15 -16.64 -1.01 -28.56
CA VAL A 15 -16.62 -2.16 -27.62
C VAL A 15 -15.20 -2.68 -27.37
N SER A 16 -14.25 -2.45 -28.28
CA SER A 16 -12.86 -2.93 -28.12
C SER A 16 -11.96 -2.01 -27.28
N GLY A 17 -12.42 -0.80 -26.95
CA GLY A 17 -11.61 0.23 -26.29
C GLY A 17 -11.57 0.20 -24.76
N CYS A 18 -12.30 -0.69 -24.09
CA CYS A 18 -12.53 -0.58 -22.63
C CYS A 18 -12.34 -1.89 -21.86
N VAL A 19 -11.18 -2.55 -21.91
CA VAL A 19 -10.83 -3.61 -20.94
C VAL A 19 -9.32 -3.68 -20.66
N THR A 20 -8.71 -2.62 -20.13
CA THR A 20 -7.34 -2.68 -19.57
C THR A 20 -7.18 -1.80 -18.32
N GLY A 21 -8.18 -1.77 -17.44
CA GLY A 21 -8.20 -0.85 -16.29
C GLY A 21 -7.60 -1.35 -14.98
N ASN A 22 -7.39 -2.67 -14.79
CA ASN A 22 -7.23 -3.21 -13.42
C ASN A 22 -5.81 -3.66 -13.04
N SER A 23 -4.92 -3.93 -14.00
CA SER A 23 -3.61 -4.55 -13.70
C SER A 23 -2.48 -3.56 -13.42
N ILE A 24 -2.62 -2.31 -13.87
CA ILE A 24 -1.58 -1.27 -13.71
C ILE A 24 -1.60 -0.62 -12.33
N VAL A 25 -2.80 -0.34 -11.78
CA VAL A 25 -2.95 0.29 -10.45
C VAL A 25 -2.48 -0.63 -9.32
N SER A 26 -2.74 -1.94 -9.42
CA SER A 26 -2.24 -2.92 -8.45
C SER A 26 -0.72 -3.06 -8.52
N SER A 27 -0.14 -3.02 -9.72
CA SER A 27 1.32 -3.09 -9.92
C SER A 27 2.07 -1.96 -9.22
N ASP A 28 1.59 -0.72 -9.33
CA ASP A 28 2.27 0.42 -8.71
C ASP A 28 2.15 0.39 -7.18
N LYS A 29 1.02 -0.04 -6.63
CA LYS A 29 0.86 -0.24 -5.19
C LYS A 29 1.76 -1.36 -4.65
N ILE A 30 1.95 -2.44 -5.41
CA ILE A 30 2.89 -3.52 -5.08
C ILE A 30 4.33 -2.98 -5.06
N LYS A 31 4.73 -2.25 -6.10
CA LYS A 31 6.08 -1.65 -6.17
C LYS A 31 6.32 -0.70 -4.99
N PHE A 32 5.35 0.14 -4.68
CA PHE A 32 5.43 1.06 -3.55
C PHE A 32 5.60 0.29 -2.23
N ALA A 33 4.73 -0.69 -1.94
CA ALA A 33 4.82 -1.49 -0.71
C ALA A 33 6.16 -2.22 -0.56
N LYS A 34 6.69 -2.79 -1.67
CA LYS A 34 8.01 -3.42 -1.68
C LYS A 34 9.14 -2.41 -1.46
N CYS A 35 9.07 -1.25 -2.13
CA CYS A 35 10.06 -0.18 -1.98
C CYS A 35 10.14 0.31 -0.53
N LEU A 36 9.00 0.41 0.18
CA LEU A 36 8.99 0.74 1.61
C LEU A 36 9.81 -0.28 2.42
N SER A 37 9.56 -1.57 2.23
CA SER A 37 10.27 -2.63 2.94
C SER A 37 11.76 -2.71 2.59
N GLU A 38 12.11 -2.49 1.31
CA GLU A 38 13.50 -2.41 0.85
C GLU A 38 14.25 -1.22 1.48
N ASN A 39 13.53 -0.15 1.83
CA ASN A 39 14.06 1.01 2.57
C ASN A 39 13.93 0.87 4.09
N ASN A 40 13.69 -0.34 4.60
CA ASN A 40 13.54 -0.64 6.04
C ASN A 40 12.46 0.20 6.74
N ALA A 41 11.39 0.57 6.01
CA ALA A 41 10.22 1.18 6.63
C ALA A 41 9.39 0.10 7.32
N THR A 42 9.49 0.04 8.65
CA THR A 42 8.82 -0.99 9.46
C THR A 42 7.69 -0.39 10.26
N MET A 43 6.50 -1.00 10.16
CA MET A 43 5.34 -0.67 10.98
C MET A 43 5.28 -1.59 12.19
N TYR A 44 5.39 -1.01 13.38
CA TYR A 44 5.19 -1.70 14.65
C TYR A 44 3.75 -1.49 15.13
N GLY A 45 3.10 -2.56 15.57
CA GLY A 45 1.72 -2.47 16.04
C GLY A 45 1.28 -3.70 16.83
N ALA A 46 -0.04 -3.85 16.96
CA ALA A 46 -0.67 -5.01 17.57
C ALA A 46 -1.83 -5.49 16.70
N TYR A 47 -2.10 -6.81 16.65
CA TYR A 47 -3.18 -7.35 15.83
C TYR A 47 -4.56 -6.75 16.17
N TRP A 48 -4.82 -6.44 17.43
CA TRP A 48 -6.10 -5.90 17.92
C TRP A 48 -6.22 -4.38 17.80
N CYS A 49 -5.15 -3.67 17.41
CA CYS A 49 -5.12 -2.22 17.35
C CYS A 49 -5.92 -1.69 16.15
N SER A 50 -6.99 -0.94 16.41
CA SER A 50 -7.88 -0.39 15.36
C SER A 50 -7.15 0.54 14.40
N HIS A 51 -6.28 1.43 14.90
CA HIS A 51 -5.48 2.32 14.05
C HIS A 51 -4.48 1.55 13.17
N CYS A 52 -3.97 0.42 13.67
CA CYS A 52 -3.08 -0.46 12.93
C CYS A 52 -3.83 -1.15 11.79
N GLN A 53 -5.06 -1.61 12.06
CA GLN A 53 -5.95 -2.17 11.04
C GLN A 53 -6.28 -1.12 9.97
N SER A 54 -6.65 0.11 10.36
CA SER A 54 -6.87 1.21 9.40
C SER A 54 -5.64 1.51 8.54
N GLN A 55 -4.43 1.51 9.11
CA GLN A 55 -3.20 1.67 8.31
C GLN A 55 -3.04 0.53 7.30
N LYS A 56 -3.26 -0.72 7.72
CA LYS A 56 -3.17 -1.91 6.87
C LYS A 56 -4.21 -1.89 5.74
N GLU A 57 -5.42 -1.42 6.02
CA GLU A 57 -6.49 -1.27 5.04
C GLU A 57 -6.14 -0.29 3.91
N LEU A 58 -5.38 0.78 4.20
CA LEU A 58 -4.87 1.68 3.15
C LEU A 58 -4.05 0.90 2.12
N PHE A 59 -3.27 -0.09 2.55
CA PHE A 59 -2.50 -0.98 1.68
C PHE A 59 -3.35 -2.08 1.03
N GLY A 60 -4.40 -2.57 1.68
CA GLY A 60 -5.20 -3.68 1.16
C GLY A 60 -4.34 -4.93 0.94
N ASP A 61 -4.56 -5.68 -0.14
CA ASP A 61 -3.87 -6.96 -0.37
C ASP A 61 -2.34 -6.87 -0.46
N VAL A 62 -1.79 -5.70 -0.80
CA VAL A 62 -0.33 -5.50 -0.90
C VAL A 62 0.33 -5.30 0.46
N VAL A 63 -0.46 -5.25 1.55
CA VAL A 63 0.05 -5.16 2.93
C VAL A 63 0.97 -6.34 3.28
N GLN A 64 0.83 -7.48 2.61
CA GLN A 64 1.74 -8.61 2.77
C GLN A 64 3.19 -8.30 2.37
N PHE A 65 3.43 -7.21 1.63
CA PHE A 65 4.77 -6.79 1.22
C PHE A 65 5.38 -5.75 2.14
N ILE A 66 4.63 -5.17 3.09
CA ILE A 66 5.19 -4.20 4.05
C ILE A 66 5.82 -4.92 5.24
N ASN A 67 6.94 -4.40 5.74
CA ASN A 67 7.52 -4.87 7.01
C ASN A 67 6.57 -4.48 8.15
N TYR A 68 6.02 -5.49 8.84
CA TYR A 68 5.17 -5.31 10.00
C TYR A 68 5.66 -6.20 11.13
N VAL A 69 5.80 -5.63 12.32
CA VAL A 69 6.15 -6.33 13.56
C VAL A 69 4.96 -6.26 14.50
N ASP A 70 4.51 -7.43 14.97
CA ASP A 70 3.46 -7.51 15.98
C ASP A 70 4.09 -7.50 17.38
N CYS A 71 3.94 -6.39 18.09
CA CYS A 71 4.48 -6.20 19.42
C CYS A 71 3.79 -7.06 20.50
N THR A 72 2.68 -7.73 20.19
CA THR A 72 2.10 -8.73 21.10
C THR A 72 2.89 -10.04 21.09
N GLU A 73 3.62 -10.32 20.01
CA GLU A 73 4.46 -11.51 19.87
C GLU A 73 5.94 -11.15 20.07
N GLU A 74 6.39 -10.02 19.53
CA GLU A 74 7.79 -9.58 19.51
C GLU A 74 8.06 -8.45 20.53
N THR A 75 7.68 -8.65 21.79
CA THR A 75 7.73 -7.61 22.83
C THR A 75 9.12 -7.00 23.01
N ILE A 76 10.16 -7.84 23.10
CA ILE A 76 11.55 -7.37 23.32
C ILE A 76 12.06 -6.57 22.12
N GLU A 77 11.71 -6.98 20.89
CA GLU A 77 12.08 -6.23 19.69
C GLU A 77 11.45 -4.83 19.70
N CYS A 78 10.15 -4.74 20.01
CA CYS A 78 9.45 -3.46 20.07
C CYS A 78 9.96 -2.53 21.19
N GLU A 79 10.31 -3.09 22.35
CA GLU A 79 10.94 -2.32 23.44
C GLU A 79 12.31 -1.78 23.03
N ASN A 80 13.16 -2.61 22.42
CA ASN A 80 14.48 -2.20 21.93
C ASN A 80 14.38 -1.19 20.78
N ALA A 81 13.35 -1.31 19.94
CA ALA A 81 13.02 -0.35 18.89
C ALA A 81 12.38 0.94 19.44
N GLY A 82 12.16 1.05 20.75
CA GLY A 82 11.65 2.28 21.38
C GLY A 82 10.18 2.59 21.03
N VAL A 83 9.38 1.57 20.72
CA VAL A 83 7.95 1.73 20.41
C VAL A 83 7.18 2.09 21.68
N ARG A 84 6.45 3.21 21.65
CA ARG A 84 5.67 3.72 22.81
C ARG A 84 4.16 3.68 22.61
N GLY A 85 3.72 3.48 21.38
CA GLY A 85 2.31 3.46 21.00
C GLY A 85 2.13 2.83 19.63
N TYR A 86 0.87 2.53 19.28
CA TYR A 86 0.56 1.83 18.03
C TYR A 86 -0.39 2.63 17.12
N PRO A 87 -0.22 2.54 15.79
CA PRO A 87 0.98 2.04 15.14
C PRO A 87 2.15 3.01 15.33
N THR A 88 3.38 2.52 15.23
CA THR A 88 4.58 3.36 15.08
C THR A 88 5.33 2.92 13.84
N GLY A 89 5.55 3.83 12.90
CA GLY A 89 6.46 3.61 11.78
C GLY A 89 7.88 4.00 12.16
N ILE A 90 8.86 3.13 11.93
CA ILE A 90 10.28 3.46 12.07
C ILE A 90 10.93 3.39 10.69
N ILE A 91 11.55 4.51 10.28
CA ILE A 91 12.21 4.67 8.98
C ILE A 91 13.54 5.41 9.21
N GLY A 92 14.65 4.67 9.20
CA GLY A 92 15.95 5.23 9.64
C GLY A 92 15.87 5.72 11.09
N GLU A 93 16.20 7.00 11.32
CA GLU A 93 16.11 7.63 12.65
C GLU A 93 14.72 8.20 12.97
N GLN A 94 13.77 8.14 12.03
CA GLN A 94 12.45 8.74 12.19
C GLN A 94 11.47 7.79 12.87
N HIS A 95 10.84 8.27 13.95
CA HIS A 95 9.74 7.60 14.64
C HIS A 95 8.43 8.33 14.35
N LEU A 96 7.52 7.66 13.67
CA LEU A 96 6.24 8.19 13.22
C LEU A 96 5.12 7.53 14.02
N GLU A 97 4.70 8.18 15.09
CA GLU A 97 3.57 7.72 15.89
C GLU A 97 2.24 7.91 15.13
N GLY A 98 1.37 6.92 15.21
CA GLY A 98 0.06 6.93 14.57
C GLY A 98 0.08 6.57 13.08
N ALA A 99 -1.11 6.53 12.49
CA ALA A 99 -1.29 6.20 11.08
C ALA A 99 -0.66 7.25 10.17
N GLN A 100 0.01 6.80 9.10
CA GLN A 100 0.75 7.61 8.16
C GLN A 100 0.14 7.56 6.76
N SER A 101 0.11 8.72 6.11
CA SER A 101 -0.30 8.83 4.71
C SER A 101 0.77 8.26 3.78
N PHE A 102 0.38 7.80 2.59
CA PHE A 102 1.35 7.40 1.57
C PHE A 102 2.30 8.52 1.16
N SER A 103 1.85 9.78 1.17
CA SER A 103 2.72 10.92 0.87
C SER A 103 3.81 11.10 1.92
N THR A 104 3.50 10.89 3.21
CA THR A 104 4.50 10.93 4.29
C THR A 104 5.53 9.82 4.11
N LEU A 105 5.06 8.60 3.87
CA LEU A 105 5.93 7.44 3.68
C LEU A 105 6.85 7.62 2.48
N SER A 106 6.27 8.01 1.33
CA SER A 106 6.99 8.37 0.10
C SER A 106 8.09 9.40 0.35
N LYS A 107 7.75 10.52 1.01
CA LYS A 107 8.72 11.60 1.30
C LYS A 107 9.93 11.11 2.12
N LEU A 108 9.73 10.14 3.01
CA LEU A 108 10.78 9.64 3.90
C LEU A 108 11.62 8.53 3.28
N THR A 109 11.03 7.70 2.43
CA THR A 109 11.72 6.56 1.79
C THR A 109 12.26 6.88 0.40
N GLY A 110 11.79 7.95 -0.25
CA GLY A 110 12.09 8.22 -1.66
C GLY A 110 11.37 7.28 -2.63
N CYS A 111 10.43 6.49 -2.11
CA CYS A 111 9.37 5.86 -2.88
C CYS A 111 8.28 6.92 -3.15
#